data_AF-A0A554KBD7-F1
#
_entry.id   AF-A0A554KBD7-F1
#
_cell.length_a   1.000
_cell.length_b   1.000
_cell.length_c   1.000
_cell.angle_alpha   90.00
_cell.angle_beta   90.00
_cell.angle_gamma   90.00
#
_symmetry.space_group_name_H-M   'P 1'
#
loop_
_entity.id
_entity.type
_entity.pdbx_description
1 polymer ?
#
loop_
_entity_poly.entity_id
_entity_poly.type
_entity_poly.pdbx_seq_one_letter_code
_entity_poly.pdbx_strand_id
1 'polypeptide(L)'
;MTPKTKNIIIFLAIATTFILIYVFFIKASPNITTLISSPSNPIAPSTVPADKNSSIAKDFLSLLLSVKNIKLNDAIFSDGAFGSLHDSSIILTPDGNEGRPNPFAPLGTDLAN
;
A
#
# COMPACT_ATOMS: atom_id res chain seq x y z
N MET A 1 -53.16 28.35 3.28
CA MET A 1 -52.73 26.93 3.31
C MET A 1 -53.88 26.07 3.80
N THR A 2 -54.23 25.01 3.07
CA THR A 2 -55.23 24.05 3.56
C THR A 2 -54.59 23.18 4.64
N PRO A 3 -55.33 22.75 5.68
CA PRO A 3 -54.77 22.04 6.83
C PRO A 3 -54.01 20.76 6.43
N LYS A 4 -54.41 20.09 5.33
CA LYS A 4 -53.75 18.91 4.77
C LYS A 4 -52.33 19.21 4.25
N THR A 5 -52.15 20.32 3.53
CA THR A 5 -50.82 20.74 3.03
C THR A 5 -49.88 21.13 4.16
N LYS A 6 -50.37 21.76 5.23
CA LYS A 6 -49.57 22.10 6.41
C LYS A 6 -49.04 20.84 7.12
N ASN A 7 -49.87 19.80 7.26
CA ASN A 7 -49.46 18.54 7.89
C ASN A 7 -48.43 17.79 7.04
N ILE A 8 -48.56 17.79 5.71
CA ILE A 8 -47.56 17.21 4.79
C ILE A 8 -46.20 17.89 4.95
N ILE A 9 -46.17 19.23 5.01
CA ILE A 9 -44.92 19.99 5.11
C ILE A 9 -44.23 19.74 6.46
N ILE A 10 -45.01 19.63 7.54
CA ILE A 10 -44.49 19.30 8.87
C ILE A 10 -43.85 17.90 8.89
N PHE A 11 -44.50 16.92 8.27
CA PHE A 11 -43.96 15.56 8.19
C PHE A 11 -42.66 15.52 7.39
N LEU A 12 -42.60 16.27 6.28
CA LEU A 12 -41.41 16.35 5.45
C LEU A 12 -40.24 17.04 6.18
N ALA A 13 -40.53 18.11 6.92
CA ALA A 13 -39.53 18.82 7.73
C ALA A 13 -38.93 17.93 8.83
N ILE A 14 -39.77 17.12 9.49
CA ILE A 14 -39.33 16.16 10.51
C ILE A 14 -38.44 15.09 9.88
N ALA A 15 -38.84 14.53 8.74
CA ALA A 15 -38.05 13.51 8.04
C ALA A 15 -36.67 14.03 7.63
N THR A 16 -36.59 15.24 7.05
CA THR A 16 -35.31 15.88 6.71
C THR A 16 -34.44 16.14 7.94
N THR A 17 -35.04 16.52 9.06
CA THR A 17 -34.32 16.76 10.31
C THR A 17 -33.69 15.48 10.85
N PHE A 18 -34.43 14.36 10.83
CA PHE A 18 -33.91 13.05 11.24
C PHE A 18 -32.75 12.57 10.35
N ILE A 19 -32.82 12.79 9.04
CA ILE A 19 -31.75 12.44 8.10
C ILE A 19 -30.47 13.23 8.42
N LEU A 20 -30.59 14.53 8.69
CA LEU A 20 -29.45 15.36 9.07
C LEU A 20 -28.82 14.91 10.39
N ILE A 21 -29.64 14.60 11.41
CA ILE A 21 -29.14 14.07 12.69
C ILE A 21 -28.38 12.76 12.47
N TYR A 22 -28.92 11.84 11.67
CA TYR A 22 -28.25 10.57 11.38
C TYR A 22 -26.89 10.76 10.69
N VAL A 23 -26.82 11.62 9.68
CA VAL A 23 -25.58 11.86 8.92
C VAL A 23 -24.54 12.60 9.76
N PHE A 24 -24.94 13.56 10.60
CA PHE A 24 -23.99 14.36 11.39
C PHE A 24 -23.59 13.73 12.73
N PHE A 25 -24.49 13.00 13.41
CA PHE A 25 -24.22 12.48 14.76
C PHE A 25 -24.00 10.96 14.81
N ILE A 26 -24.62 10.18 13.94
CA ILE A 26 -24.63 8.70 14.04
C ILE A 26 -23.66 8.06 13.05
N LYS A 27 -23.44 8.68 11.89
CA LYS A 27 -22.46 8.19 10.92
C LYS A 27 -21.04 8.46 11.44
N ALA A 28 -20.50 7.50 12.19
CA ALA A 28 -19.09 7.51 12.58
C ALA A 28 -18.20 7.55 11.33
N SER A 29 -17.25 8.49 11.30
CA SER A 29 -16.18 8.50 10.31
C SER A 29 -15.47 7.15 10.35
N PRO A 30 -15.21 6.49 9.20
CA PRO A 30 -14.50 5.23 9.18
C PRO A 30 -13.14 5.43 9.86
N ASN A 31 -12.90 4.64 10.91
CA ASN A 31 -11.65 4.63 11.62
C ASN A 31 -10.59 4.09 10.66
N ILE A 32 -9.77 4.98 10.09
CA ILE A 32 -8.67 4.58 9.22
C ILE A 32 -7.64 3.86 10.08
N THR A 33 -7.54 2.54 9.93
CA THR A 33 -6.51 1.73 10.59
C THR A 33 -5.14 2.19 10.11
N THR A 34 -4.38 2.83 11.00
CA THR A 34 -3.00 3.21 10.78
C THR A 34 -2.15 1.94 10.63
N LEU A 35 -1.46 1.79 9.50
CA LEU A 35 -0.61 0.65 9.16
C LEU A 35 0.73 0.70 9.92
N ILE A 36 0.71 0.81 11.24
CA ILE A 36 1.92 0.70 12.05
C ILE A 36 2.03 -0.75 12.52
N SER A 37 2.90 -1.52 11.87
CA SER A 37 3.41 -2.77 12.42
C SER A 37 4.45 -2.45 13.48
N SER A 38 4.08 -2.55 14.76
CA SER A 38 5.06 -2.58 15.84
C SER A 38 5.89 -3.87 15.71
N PRO A 39 7.23 -3.82 15.66
CA PRO A 39 8.03 -5.03 15.74
C PRO A 39 7.90 -5.61 17.16
N SER A 40 7.15 -6.70 17.28
CA SER A 40 7.22 -7.58 18.45
C SER A 40 8.51 -8.39 18.32
N ASN A 41 9.61 -7.88 18.88
CA ASN A 41 10.66 -8.66 19.55
C ASN A 41 11.77 -7.73 20.06
N PRO A 42 12.13 -7.77 21.36
CA PRO A 42 13.38 -7.20 21.82
C PRO A 42 14.52 -8.21 21.57
N ILE A 43 15.72 -7.68 21.31
CA ILE A 43 17.03 -8.36 21.32
C ILE A 43 17.57 -8.77 19.92
N ALA A 44 18.33 -7.84 19.33
CA ALA A 44 19.70 -8.10 18.86
C ALA A 44 20.45 -6.75 18.80
N PRO A 45 21.61 -6.59 19.47
CA PRO A 45 22.46 -5.42 19.27
C PRO A 45 23.18 -5.59 17.94
N SER A 46 22.58 -5.10 16.85
CA SER A 46 23.32 -4.89 15.60
C SER A 46 24.31 -3.75 15.83
N THR A 47 25.60 -4.07 15.80
CA THR A 47 26.69 -3.12 15.57
C THR A 47 26.53 -2.53 14.17
N VAL A 48 25.68 -1.50 14.06
CA VAL A 48 25.53 -0.70 12.86
C VAL A 48 26.70 0.30 12.81
N PRO A 49 27.54 0.31 11.75
CA PRO A 49 28.50 1.39 11.56
C PRO A 49 27.74 2.72 11.44
N ALA A 50 28.21 3.74 12.15
CA ALA A 50 27.60 5.07 12.20
C ALA A 50 27.26 5.64 10.81
N ASP A 51 25.97 5.63 10.51
CA ASP A 51 25.15 6.82 10.31
C ASP A 51 25.51 7.78 9.16
N LYS A 52 25.52 7.27 7.92
CA LYS A 52 25.04 8.07 6.77
C LYS A 52 23.71 7.55 6.20
N ASN A 53 23.49 6.25 6.28
CA ASN A 53 22.26 5.63 5.77
C ASN A 53 21.06 5.77 6.73
N SER A 54 21.32 6.06 8.01
CA SER A 54 20.28 6.21 9.05
C SER A 54 19.45 7.47 8.85
N SER A 55 20.06 8.60 8.44
CA SER A 55 19.30 9.81 8.10
C SER A 55 18.45 9.59 6.86
N ILE A 56 19.05 9.03 5.80
CA ILE A 56 18.36 8.76 4.53
C ILE A 56 17.19 7.78 4.74
N ALA A 57 17.38 6.75 5.57
CA ALA A 57 16.31 5.81 5.90
C ALA A 57 15.18 6.47 6.71
N LYS A 58 15.50 7.35 7.66
CA LYS A 58 14.50 8.12 8.42
C LYS A 58 13.73 9.10 7.54
N ASP A 59 14.42 9.79 6.64
CA ASP A 59 13.82 10.74 5.70
C ASP A 59 12.92 10.03 4.68
N PHE A 60 13.38 8.90 4.15
CA PHE A 60 12.56 8.05 3.26
C PHE A 60 11.34 7.47 3.97
N LEU A 61 11.50 6.98 5.20
CA LEU A 61 10.40 6.43 6.00
C LEU A 61 9.40 7.53 6.39
N SER A 62 9.89 8.73 6.72
CA SER A 62 9.05 9.91 6.98
C SER A 62 8.26 10.32 5.72
N LEU A 63 8.92 10.34 4.56
CA LEU A 63 8.27 10.59 3.28
C LEU A 63 7.21 9.53 2.99
N LEU A 64 7.53 8.24 3.16
CA LEU A 64 6.59 7.14 2.92
C LEU A 64 5.38 7.22 3.86
N LEU A 65 5.59 7.54 5.14
CA LEU A 65 4.51 7.75 6.11
C LEU A 65 3.69 9.02 5.84
N SER A 66 4.29 10.04 5.23
CA SER A 66 3.58 11.26 4.83
C SER A 66 2.60 11.01 3.68
N VAL A 67 2.80 9.96 2.89
CA VAL A 67 1.89 9.54 1.83
C VAL A 67 0.66 8.87 2.45
N LYS A 68 -0.32 9.69 2.87
CA LYS A 68 -1.55 9.23 3.52
C LYS A 68 -2.51 8.48 2.59
N ASN A 69 -2.47 8.77 1.29
CA ASN A 69 -3.35 8.16 0.29
C ASN A 69 -2.69 8.21 -1.10
N ILE A 70 -2.49 7.04 -1.72
CA ILE A 70 -2.07 6.93 -3.12
C ILE A 70 -3.33 6.63 -3.93
N LYS A 71 -3.78 7.61 -4.70
CA LYS A 71 -4.81 7.37 -5.72
C LYS A 71 -4.11 6.94 -7.00
N LEU A 72 -4.28 5.68 -7.36
CA LEU A 72 -3.90 5.19 -8.68
C LEU A 72 -4.98 5.62 -9.67
N ASN A 73 -4.54 6.08 -10.84
CA ASN A 73 -5.44 6.44 -11.93
C ASN A 73 -5.68 5.20 -12.78
N ASP A 74 -6.85 4.58 -12.63
CA ASP A 74 -7.21 3.36 -13.36
C ASP A 74 -7.50 3.62 -14.85
N ALA A 75 -7.54 4.88 -15.29
CA ALA A 75 -7.71 5.23 -16.70
C ALA A 75 -6.60 4.66 -17.59
N ILE A 76 -5.41 4.40 -17.03
CA ILE A 76 -4.30 3.78 -17.77
C ILE A 76 -4.67 2.40 -18.30
N PHE A 77 -5.51 1.65 -17.58
CA PHE A 77 -5.95 0.31 -18.00
C PHE A 77 -6.98 0.36 -19.14
N SER A 78 -7.57 1.53 -19.40
CA SER A 78 -8.50 1.76 -20.51
C SER A 78 -7.81 2.34 -21.74
N ASP A 79 -6.52 2.67 -21.65
CA ASP A 79 -5.73 3.16 -22.77
C ASP A 79 -5.43 2.02 -23.75
N GLY A 80 -5.63 2.27 -25.05
CA GLY A 80 -5.25 1.33 -26.10
C GLY A 80 -3.76 0.98 -26.08
N ALA A 81 -2.90 1.90 -25.61
CA ALA A 81 -1.47 1.64 -25.41
C ALA A 81 -1.25 0.55 -24.36
N PHE A 82 -1.97 0.58 -23.23
CA PHE A 82 -1.88 -0.46 -22.21
C PHE A 82 -2.41 -1.80 -22.72
N GLY A 83 -3.52 -1.79 -23.46
CA GLY A 83 -4.06 -2.99 -24.11
C GLY A 83 -3.16 -3.58 -25.19
N SER A 84 -2.24 -2.79 -25.75
CA SER A 84 -1.25 -3.23 -26.74
C SER A 84 0.02 -3.81 -26.14
N LEU A 85 0.21 -3.72 -24.82
CA LEU A 85 1.35 -4.33 -24.15
C LEU A 85 1.25 -5.85 -24.24
N HIS A 86 2.27 -6.45 -24.84
CA HIS A 86 2.40 -7.89 -24.93
C HIS A 86 3.48 -8.37 -23.95
N ASP A 87 3.13 -9.30 -23.06
CA ASP A 87 4.10 -9.95 -22.20
C ASP A 87 5.03 -10.81 -23.06
N SER A 88 6.29 -10.39 -23.17
CA SER A 88 7.35 -11.11 -23.88
C SER A 88 8.12 -11.99 -22.91
N SER A 89 7.41 -12.94 -22.30
CA SER A 89 8.04 -13.97 -21.47
C SER A 89 8.77 -14.96 -22.38
N ILE A 90 10.10 -14.87 -22.42
CA ILE A 90 10.95 -15.88 -23.05
C ILE A 90 11.39 -16.89 -21.99
N ILE A 91 11.39 -18.17 -22.35
CA ILE A 91 12.04 -19.19 -21.53
C ILE A 91 13.54 -19.00 -21.72
N LEU A 92 14.21 -18.49 -20.69
CA LEU A 92 15.67 -18.52 -20.61
C LEU A 92 16.08 -19.95 -20.31
N THR A 93 16.47 -20.71 -21.33
CA THR A 93 17.22 -21.96 -21.12
C THR A 93 18.63 -21.59 -20.67
N PRO A 94 19.06 -21.97 -19.46
CA PRO A 94 20.44 -21.75 -19.05
C PRO A 94 21.36 -22.52 -19.99
N ASP A 95 22.41 -21.88 -20.50
CA ASP A 95 23.38 -22.49 -21.42
C ASP A 95 24.25 -23.58 -20.76
N GLY A 96 23.96 -23.95 -19.50
CA GLY A 96 24.68 -24.95 -18.72
C GLY A 96 26.08 -24.53 -18.26
N ASN A 97 26.62 -23.45 -18.81
CA ASN A 97 27.95 -22.91 -18.47
C ASN A 97 27.86 -21.82 -17.39
N GLU A 98 27.12 -22.08 -16.33
CA GLU A 98 26.92 -21.12 -15.24
C GLU A 98 28.23 -20.92 -14.45
N GLY A 99 28.87 -19.76 -14.68
CA GLY A 99 29.90 -19.21 -13.80
C GLY A 99 31.32 -19.76 -13.97
N ARG A 100 32.29 -18.96 -13.52
CA ARG A 100 33.66 -19.46 -13.26
C ARG A 100 33.63 -20.29 -11.97
N PRO A 101 34.42 -21.36 -11.86
CA PRO A 101 34.62 -22.05 -10.58
C PRO A 101 34.91 -21.03 -9.48
N ASN A 102 34.25 -21.19 -8.34
CA ASN A 102 34.39 -20.28 -7.20
C ASN A 102 35.87 -20.24 -6.77
N PRO A 103 36.59 -19.12 -6.96
CA PRO A 103 38.01 -19.03 -6.63
C PRO A 103 38.27 -19.00 -5.12
N PHE A 104 37.20 -18.98 -4.32
CA PHE A 104 37.23 -19.04 -2.86
C PHE A 104 36.74 -20.39 -2.32
N ALA A 105 36.47 -21.39 -3.18
CA ALA A 105 36.13 -22.72 -2.71
C ALA A 105 37.35 -23.39 -2.04
N PRO A 106 37.18 -24.10 -0.91
CA PRO A 106 38.23 -24.94 -0.34
C PRO A 106 38.72 -25.96 -1.38
N LEU A 107 40.04 -26.20 -1.39
CA LEU A 107 40.63 -27.15 -2.33
C LEU A 107 40.01 -28.54 -2.13
N GLY A 108 39.50 -29.14 -3.21
CA GLY A 108 38.92 -30.49 -3.20
C GLY A 108 37.40 -30.58 -3.02
N THR A 109 36.65 -29.46 -3.02
CA THR A 109 35.18 -29.47 -3.01
C THR A 109 34.55 -29.27 -4.40
N ASP A 110 35.36 -29.14 -5.44
CA ASP A 110 34.97 -28.83 -6.82
C ASP A 110 34.65 -30.06 -7.69
N LEU A 111 35.00 -31.27 -7.22
CA LEU A 111 34.86 -32.52 -7.98
C LEU A 111 33.85 -33.52 -7.38
N ALA A 112 33.02 -33.09 -6.43
CA ALA A 112 31.96 -33.95 -5.91
C ALA A 112 30.75 -33.96 -6.85
N ASN A 113 30.80 -34.84 -7.85
CA ASN A 113 29.63 -35.39 -8.52
C ASN A 113 29.56 -36.89 -8.23
#